data_AF-A0A250FZT5-F1
#
_entry.id   AF-A0A250FZT5-F1
#
_cell.length_a   1.000
_cell.length_b   1.000
_cell.length_c   1.000
_cell.angle_alpha   90.00
_cell.angle_beta   90.00
_cell.angle_gamma   90.00
#
_symmetry.space_group_name_H-M   'P 1'
#
loop_
_entity.id
_entity.type
_entity.pdbx_description
1 polymer ?
#
loop_
_entity_poly.entity_id
_entity_poly.type
_entity_poly.pdbx_seq_one_letter_code
_entity_poly.pdbx_strand_id
1 'polypeptide(L)'
;MMKENYLYKRDYIAEIKNILSQARQRAYAAINSAMVEAYWQIGRRIVEEEQNGENRAKYGKEVLQNLSAELTNEFGKGYSYRTLREIRQFYLTFPEIEKWRTLFAKLSWSHFQRVLKVSNEKAPPEEELIREI
;
A
#
# COMPACT_ATOMS: atom_id res chain seq x y z
N MET A 1 18.44 -50.71 27.19
CA MET A 1 18.06 -50.17 25.86
C MET A 1 17.67 -48.71 26.04
N MET A 2 18.46 -47.82 25.43
CA MET A 2 18.42 -46.36 25.59
C MET A 2 17.15 -45.78 24.95
N LYS A 3 16.27 -45.18 25.76
CA LYS A 3 15.38 -44.12 25.29
C LYS A 3 15.98 -42.79 25.72
N GLU A 4 17.11 -42.42 25.12
CA GLU A 4 17.56 -41.03 25.15
C GLU A 4 16.58 -40.25 24.29
N ASN A 5 15.60 -39.71 25.01
CA ASN A 5 14.51 -38.92 24.49
C ASN A 5 15.10 -37.75 23.69
N TYR A 6 14.64 -37.57 22.46
CA TYR A 6 15.01 -36.55 21.48
C TYR A 6 14.75 -35.12 21.99
N LEU A 7 15.45 -34.72 23.05
CA LEU A 7 15.56 -33.35 23.51
C LEU A 7 16.53 -32.67 22.55
N TYR A 8 16.04 -32.31 21.36
CA TYR A 8 16.69 -31.27 20.58
C TYR A 8 16.99 -30.12 21.55
N LYS A 9 18.28 -29.79 21.73
CA LYS A 9 18.73 -28.66 22.55
C LYS A 9 17.81 -27.49 22.21
N ARG A 10 17.12 -26.92 23.20
CA ARG A 10 16.14 -25.83 22.97
C ARG A 10 16.74 -24.73 22.09
N ASP A 11 18.05 -24.54 22.19
CA ASP A 11 18.88 -23.63 21.39
C ASP A 11 18.83 -23.94 19.89
N TYR A 12 18.89 -25.21 19.47
CA TYR A 12 18.83 -25.62 18.06
C TYR A 12 17.47 -25.30 17.42
N ILE A 13 16.38 -25.63 18.12
CA ILE A 13 15.02 -25.32 17.64
C ILE A 13 14.78 -23.81 17.64
N ALA A 14 15.31 -23.08 18.63
CA ALA A 14 15.25 -21.62 18.67
C ALA A 14 16.03 -20.98 17.51
N GLU A 15 17.21 -21.51 17.18
CA GLU A 15 18.02 -21.05 16.06
C GLU A 15 17.31 -21.27 14.71
N ILE A 16 16.74 -22.45 14.46
CA ILE A 16 15.92 -22.71 13.25
C ILE A 16 14.74 -21.73 13.16
N LYS A 17 14.01 -21.53 14.28
CA LYS A 17 12.91 -20.58 14.31
C LYS A 17 13.37 -19.15 14.01
N ASN A 18 14.53 -18.75 14.52
CA ASN A 18 15.12 -17.44 14.26
C ASN A 18 15.51 -17.28 12.78
N ILE A 19 16.17 -18.28 12.18
CA ILE A 19 16.51 -18.27 10.75
C ILE A 19 15.25 -18.11 9.89
N LEU A 20 14.20 -18.89 10.17
CA LEU A 20 12.92 -18.82 9.47
C LEU A 20 12.24 -17.45 9.67
N SER A 21 12.26 -16.92 10.89
CA SER A 21 11.69 -15.61 11.22
C SER A 21 12.39 -14.50 10.44
N GLN A 22 13.73 -14.47 10.43
CA GLN A 22 14.52 -13.47 9.71
C GLN A 22 14.33 -13.57 8.19
N ALA A 23 14.23 -14.78 7.64
CA ALA A 23 13.93 -14.97 6.23
C ALA A 23 12.55 -14.41 5.85
N ARG A 24 11.51 -14.72 6.66
CA ARG A 24 10.15 -14.18 6.47
C ARG A 24 10.11 -12.67 6.60
N GLN A 25 10.78 -12.10 7.60
CA GLN A 25 10.85 -10.64 7.79
C GLN A 25 11.46 -9.94 6.59
N ARG A 26 12.55 -10.48 6.03
CA ARG A 26 13.18 -9.93 4.81
C ARG A 26 12.24 -10.02 3.60
N ALA A 27 11.57 -11.16 3.42
CA ALA A 27 10.60 -11.33 2.33
C ALA A 27 9.43 -10.34 2.45
N TYR A 28 8.84 -10.21 3.64
CA TYR A 28 7.76 -9.26 3.88
C TYR A 28 8.20 -7.80 3.68
N ALA A 29 9.40 -7.43 4.11
CA ALA A 29 9.93 -6.09 3.89
C ALA A 29 10.08 -5.78 2.39
N ALA A 30 10.63 -6.72 1.61
CA ALA A 30 10.77 -6.56 0.17
C ALA A 30 9.41 -6.42 -0.54
N ILE A 31 8.45 -7.29 -0.20
CA ILE A 31 7.08 -7.24 -0.74
C ILE A 31 6.41 -5.91 -0.37
N ASN A 32 6.49 -5.49 0.90
CA ASN A 32 5.88 -4.24 1.35
C ASN A 32 6.42 -3.03 0.60
N SER A 33 7.75 -2.96 0.41
CA SER A 33 8.38 -1.86 -0.31
C SER A 33 7.92 -1.81 -1.77
N ALA A 34 7.90 -2.96 -2.46
CA ALA A 34 7.44 -3.05 -3.84
C ALA A 34 5.96 -2.66 -3.98
N MET A 35 5.11 -3.09 -3.05
CA MET A 35 3.68 -2.76 -3.07
C MET A 35 3.41 -1.29 -2.78
N VAL A 36 4.13 -0.65 -1.86
CA VAL A 36 4.01 0.79 -1.59
C VAL A 36 4.38 1.61 -2.82
N GLU A 37 5.46 1.23 -3.51
CA GLU A 37 5.86 1.87 -4.77
C GLU A 37 4.79 1.67 -5.85
N ALA A 38 4.29 0.44 -6.03
CA ALA A 38 3.21 0.16 -6.98
C ALA A 38 1.96 1.00 -6.70
N TYR A 39 1.54 1.12 -5.43
CA TYR A 39 0.41 1.96 -5.05
C TYR A 39 0.66 3.43 -5.35
N TRP A 40 1.86 3.95 -5.09
CA TRP A 40 2.19 5.32 -5.47
C TRP A 40 2.04 5.54 -6.99
N GLN A 41 2.56 4.61 -7.80
CA GLN A 41 2.48 4.69 -9.27
C GLN A 41 1.03 4.61 -9.78
N ILE A 42 0.22 3.73 -9.17
CA ILE A 42 -1.21 3.63 -9.48
C ILE A 42 -1.93 4.93 -9.13
N GLY A 43 -1.65 5.49 -7.95
CA GLY A 43 -2.23 6.77 -7.53
C GLY A 43 -1.91 7.90 -8.50
N ARG A 44 -0.67 7.97 -8.99
CA ARG A 44 -0.25 8.91 -10.03
C ARG A 44 -1.07 8.73 -11.31
N ARG A 45 -1.17 7.50 -11.85
CA ARG A 45 -1.92 7.25 -13.08
C ARG A 45 -3.40 7.55 -12.95
N ILE A 46 -4.01 7.30 -11.78
CA ILE A 46 -5.40 7.69 -11.52
C ILE A 46 -5.57 9.21 -11.62
N VAL A 47 -4.71 9.99 -10.96
CA VAL A 47 -4.81 11.46 -10.98
C VAL A 47 -4.59 12.03 -12.38
N GLU A 48 -3.59 11.53 -13.10
CA GLU A 48 -3.33 11.92 -14.49
C GLU A 48 -4.52 11.59 -15.42
N GLU A 49 -5.20 10.47 -15.21
CA GLU A 49 -6.40 10.12 -15.98
C GLU A 49 -7.57 11.07 -15.66
N GLU A 50 -7.82 11.34 -14.37
CA GLU A 50 -8.89 12.23 -13.92
C GLU A 50 -8.77 13.66 -14.45
N GLN A 51 -7.54 14.16 -14.63
CA GLN A 51 -7.27 15.50 -15.14
C GLN A 51 -7.71 15.68 -16.61
N ASN A 52 -7.81 14.60 -17.39
CA ASN A 52 -8.24 14.65 -18.79
C ASN A 52 -9.76 14.76 -18.97
N GLY A 53 -10.56 14.64 -17.90
CA GLY A 53 -12.02 14.71 -17.95
C GLY A 53 -12.60 16.12 -17.79
N GLU A 54 -13.60 16.48 -18.61
CA GLU A 54 -14.29 17.78 -18.54
C GLU A 54 -15.03 18.02 -17.20
N ASN A 55 -15.61 16.97 -16.61
CA ASN A 55 -16.26 17.01 -15.29
C ASN A 55 -15.50 16.12 -14.31
N ARG A 56 -14.39 16.64 -13.78
CA ARG A 56 -13.40 15.91 -12.98
C ARG A 56 -14.00 15.10 -11.82
N ALA A 57 -14.98 15.65 -11.10
CA ALA A 57 -15.60 14.99 -9.94
C ALA A 57 -16.42 13.76 -10.34
N LYS A 58 -17.28 13.89 -11.36
CA LYS A 58 -18.10 12.77 -11.85
C LYS A 58 -17.24 11.74 -12.58
N TYR A 59 -16.32 12.22 -13.42
CA TYR A 59 -15.42 11.38 -14.20
C TYR A 59 -14.48 10.57 -13.31
N GLY A 60 -13.88 11.17 -12.28
CA GLY A 60 -13.01 10.44 -11.35
C GLY A 60 -13.75 9.36 -10.55
N LYS A 61 -15.01 9.60 -10.20
CA LYS A 61 -15.85 8.57 -9.57
C LYS A 61 -16.07 7.38 -10.50
N GLU A 62 -16.33 7.61 -11.78
CA GLU A 62 -16.50 6.55 -12.79
C GLU A 62 -15.19 5.79 -13.03
N VAL A 63 -14.05 6.49 -13.13
CA VAL A 63 -12.71 5.87 -13.26
C VAL A 63 -12.43 4.91 -12.10
N LEU A 64 -12.63 5.34 -10.86
CA LEU A 64 -12.38 4.51 -9.68
C LEU A 64 -13.35 3.31 -9.59
N GLN A 65 -14.60 3.47 -10.02
CA GLN A 65 -15.57 2.37 -10.05
C GLN A 65 -15.17 1.29 -11.06
N ASN A 66 -14.81 1.71 -12.28
CA ASN A 66 -14.38 0.79 -13.33
C ASN A 66 -13.08 0.07 -12.95
N LEU A 67 -12.07 0.81 -12.46
CA LEU A 67 -10.84 0.21 -11.97
C LEU A 67 -11.08 -0.78 -10.84
N SER A 68 -12.00 -0.48 -9.92
CA SER A 68 -12.31 -1.40 -8.83
C SER A 68 -12.86 -2.72 -9.34
N ALA A 69 -13.78 -2.69 -10.30
CA ALA A 69 -14.37 -3.88 -10.89
C ALA A 69 -13.31 -4.72 -11.62
N GLU A 70 -12.54 -4.10 -12.51
CA GLU A 70 -11.52 -4.77 -13.33
C GLU A 70 -10.41 -5.38 -12.46
N LEU A 71 -9.81 -4.58 -11.57
CA LEU A 71 -8.70 -5.05 -10.74
C LEU A 71 -9.14 -6.08 -9.70
N THR A 72 -10.38 -5.98 -9.19
CA THR A 72 -10.91 -7.03 -8.29
C THR A 72 -11.18 -8.33 -9.04
N ASN A 73 -11.60 -8.25 -10.30
CA ASN A 73 -11.81 -9.43 -11.15
C ASN A 73 -10.48 -10.13 -11.48
N GLU A 74 -9.43 -9.37 -11.80
CA GLU A 74 -8.12 -9.92 -12.18
C GLU A 74 -7.27 -10.35 -10.98
N PHE A 75 -7.17 -9.51 -9.94
CA PHE A 75 -6.24 -9.69 -8.82
C PHE A 75 -6.92 -10.06 -7.49
N GLY A 76 -8.25 -10.08 -7.46
CA GLY A 76 -9.02 -10.45 -6.28
C GLY A 76 -9.13 -9.34 -5.23
N LYS A 77 -9.22 -9.75 -3.97
CA LYS A 77 -9.46 -8.82 -2.84
C LYS A 77 -8.28 -7.84 -2.70
N GLY A 78 -8.60 -6.57 -2.48
CA GLY A 78 -7.61 -5.51 -2.24
C GLY A 78 -7.80 -4.28 -3.11
N TYR A 79 -8.60 -4.36 -4.17
CA TYR A 79 -8.83 -3.26 -5.12
C TYR A 79 -10.25 -2.70 -5.05
N SER A 80 -10.79 -2.58 -3.84
CA SER A 80 -12.09 -1.94 -3.64
C SER A 80 -12.03 -0.46 -4.03
N TYR A 81 -13.18 0.13 -4.38
CA TYR A 81 -13.30 1.57 -4.65
C TYR A 81 -12.65 2.42 -3.54
N ARG A 82 -12.88 2.04 -2.28
CA ARG A 82 -12.26 2.69 -1.12
C ARG A 82 -10.74 2.60 -1.16
N THR A 83 -10.19 1.43 -1.45
CA THR A 83 -8.74 1.23 -1.50
C THR A 83 -8.13 2.04 -2.63
N LEU A 84 -8.76 2.10 -3.80
CA LEU A 84 -8.29 2.91 -4.92
C LEU A 84 -8.36 4.42 -4.61
N ARG A 85 -9.38 4.87 -3.88
CA ARG A 85 -9.44 6.25 -3.36
C ARG A 85 -8.31 6.55 -2.38
N GLU A 86 -7.99 5.61 -1.48
CA GLU A 86 -6.85 5.73 -0.57
C GLU A 86 -5.51 5.76 -1.33
N ILE A 87 -5.35 4.94 -2.38
CA ILE A 87 -4.17 4.90 -3.26
C ILE A 87 -4.02 6.22 -4.04
N ARG A 88 -5.11 6.76 -4.57
CA ARG A 88 -5.15 8.08 -5.20
C ARG A 88 -4.72 9.18 -4.23
N GLN A 89 -5.31 9.19 -3.03
CA GLN A 89 -4.97 10.14 -1.98
C GLN A 89 -3.50 10.00 -1.54
N PHE A 90 -2.96 8.78 -1.54
CA PHE A 90 -1.55 8.54 -1.23
C PHE A 90 -0.62 9.31 -2.16
N TYR A 91 -0.86 9.27 -3.47
CA TYR A 91 -0.08 10.05 -4.43
C TYR A 91 -0.23 11.55 -4.19
N LEU A 92 -1.46 12.04 -4.00
CA LEU A 92 -1.73 13.46 -3.75
C LEU A 92 -1.04 13.99 -2.48
N THR A 93 -0.95 13.17 -1.42
CA THR A 93 -0.31 13.57 -0.16
C THR A 93 1.22 13.48 -0.23
N PHE A 94 1.77 12.60 -1.07
CA PHE A 94 3.21 12.37 -1.20
C PHE A 94 3.68 12.44 -2.66
N PRO A 95 3.51 13.57 -3.37
CA PRO A 95 3.72 13.65 -4.82
C PRO A 95 5.17 13.53 -5.27
N GLU A 96 6.13 13.68 -4.35
CA GLU A 96 7.57 13.68 -4.64
C GLU A 96 8.25 12.39 -4.14
N ILE A 97 8.23 11.33 -4.94
CA ILE A 97 8.72 10.00 -4.53
C ILE A 97 10.17 10.02 -4.02
N GLU A 98 11.03 10.86 -4.57
CA GLU A 98 12.43 10.98 -4.17
C GLU A 98 12.60 11.45 -2.72
N LYS A 99 11.74 12.38 -2.27
CA LYS A 99 11.75 12.88 -0.88
C LYS A 99 11.31 11.82 0.11
N TRP A 100 10.39 10.94 -0.29
CA TRP A 100 9.76 9.95 0.59
C TRP A 100 10.35 8.55 0.46
N ARG A 101 11.31 8.33 -0.45
CA ARG A 101 11.92 7.02 -0.75
C ARG A 101 12.39 6.27 0.50
N THR A 102 13.08 6.96 1.41
CA THR A 102 13.58 6.35 2.67
C THR A 102 12.44 5.91 3.59
N LEU A 103 11.32 6.63 3.58
CA LEU A 103 10.13 6.27 4.36
C LEU A 103 9.38 5.11 3.71
N PHE A 104 9.27 5.10 2.38
CA PHE A 104 8.60 4.03 1.62
C PHE A 104 9.30 2.67 1.82
N ALA A 105 10.64 2.67 1.95
CA ALA A 105 11.41 1.46 2.23
C ALA A 105 11.19 0.89 3.64
N LYS A 106 10.69 1.68 4.59
CA LYS A 106 10.54 1.29 6.00
C LYS A 106 9.09 1.06 6.43
N LEU A 107 8.13 1.56 5.66
CA LEU A 107 6.72 1.59 6.03
C LEU A 107 5.90 0.69 5.10
N SER A 108 4.99 -0.09 5.70
CA SER A 108 3.99 -0.85 4.93
C SER A 108 2.80 0.03 4.55
N TRP A 109 1.97 -0.46 3.61
CA TRP A 109 0.73 0.20 3.21
C TRP A 109 -0.19 0.56 4.40
N SER A 110 -0.31 -0.31 5.40
CA SER A 110 -1.09 -0.04 6.60
C SER A 110 -0.59 1.15 7.42
N HIS A 111 0.71 1.45 7.41
CA HIS A 111 1.24 2.67 8.02
C HIS A 111 0.76 3.90 7.24
N PHE A 112 0.84 3.87 5.90
CA PHE A 112 0.34 4.96 5.07
C PHE A 112 -1.16 5.19 5.23
N GLN A 113 -1.97 4.14 5.25
CA GLN A 113 -3.41 4.26 5.50
C GLN A 113 -3.72 5.00 6.82
N ARG A 114 -2.92 4.77 7.88
CA ARG A 114 -3.07 5.49 9.15
C ARG A 114 -2.72 6.97 9.01
N VAL A 115 -1.63 7.29 8.30
CA VAL A 115 -1.24 8.68 8.04
C VAL A 115 -2.31 9.39 7.22
N LEU A 116 -2.79 8.78 6.14
CA LEU A 116 -3.84 9.35 5.29
C LEU A 116 -5.12 9.62 6.07
N LYS A 117 -5.49 8.75 7.02
CA LYS A 117 -6.66 8.97 7.88
C LYS A 117 -6.50 10.23 8.74
N VAL A 118 -5.34 10.42 9.36
CA VAL A 118 -5.05 11.60 10.19
C VAL A 118 -4.97 12.87 9.36
N SER A 119 -4.40 12.80 8.16
CA SER A 119 -4.35 13.93 7.23
C SER A 119 -5.74 14.34 6.73
N ASN A 120 -6.61 13.36 6.44
CA ASN A 120 -7.95 13.61 5.94
C ASN A 120 -8.88 14.27 6.98
N GLU A 121 -8.65 14.07 8.27
CA GLU A 121 -9.35 14.81 9.33
C GLU A 121 -9.08 16.33 9.29
N LYS A 122 -8.01 16.74 8.61
CA LYS A 122 -7.58 18.14 8.48
C LYS A 122 -7.62 18.66 7.05
N ALA A 123 -8.01 17.83 6.08
CA ALA A 123 -7.93 18.15 4.66
C ALA A 123 -9.21 18.85 4.16
N PRO A 124 -9.09 19.83 3.25
CA PRO A 124 -10.23 20.40 2.54
C PRO A 124 -10.93 19.35 1.65
N PRO A 125 -12.18 19.60 1.22
CA PRO A 125 -12.93 18.69 0.36
C PRO A 125 -12.15 18.27 -0.90
N GLU A 126 -12.34 17.03 -1.36
CA GLU A 126 -11.58 16.48 -2.50
C GLU A 126 -11.68 17.30 -3.80
N GLU A 127 -12.79 18.01 -3.98
CA GLU A 127 -13.02 18.88 -5.14
C GLU A 127 -12.08 20.09 -5.17
N GLU A 128 -11.55 20.50 -4.02
CA GLU A 128 -10.64 21.65 -3.88
C GLU A 128 -9.19 21.24 -4.19
N LEU A 129 -8.78 20.05 -3.72
CA LEU A 129 -7.46 19.45 -4.00
C LEU A 129 -7.22 19.22 -5.51
N ILE A 130 -8.28 18.92 -6.27
CA ILE A 130 -8.20 18.68 -7.72
C ILE A 130 -8.03 19.99 -8.51
N ARG A 131 -8.37 21.14 -7.93
CA ARG A 131 -8.27 22.45 -8.62
C ARG A 131 -6.86 23.04 -8.55
N GLU A 132 -6.07 22.63 -7.58
CA GLU A 132 -4.72 23.14 -7.33
C GLU A 132 -3.61 22.37 -8.08
N ILE A 133 -3.98 21.34 -8.86
CA ILE A 133 -3.09 20.48 -9.66
C ILE A 133 -3.50 20.53 -11.12
#